data_AF-A0AAW2MZY3-F1
#
_entry.id   AF-A0AAW2MZY3-F1
#
_cell.length_a   1.000
_cell.length_b   1.000
_cell.length_c   1.000
_cell.angle_alpha   90.00
_cell.angle_beta   90.00
_cell.angle_gamma   90.00
#
_symmetry.space_group_name_H-M   'P 1'
#
loop_
_entity.id
_entity.type
_entity.pdbx_description
1 polymer ?
#
loop_
_entity_poly.entity_id
_entity_poly.type
_entity_poly.pdbx_seq_one_letter_code
_entity_poly.pdbx_strand_id
1 'polypeptide(L)'
;MALDGGGDAEIHGDVLEAVFSHVPLVDLVSASQVSKSWCGAVSSSLRHHNKPRPWLILHTQGTRLPYATTTHAYDPRSDAWIEVPRPPIEYISALKSSHSSFLYMLSPSRFSFSFDPLNFNWHHVNPPLVWRSDPIVARVGNAVVIAGGGCDFEDDPLAVEIYDLNTRAWRTCDSMPGNLRDSAASPWLSVTATAEKTHRHRKRIRPDPLVRPGNQNLVRTIIPDPGSTR
;
A
#
# COMPACT_ATOMS: atom_id res chain seq x y z
N MET A 1 27.30 29.54 56.06
CA MET A 1 27.67 28.93 54.78
C MET A 1 26.45 28.15 54.31
N ALA A 2 25.54 28.82 53.59
CA ALA A 2 24.33 28.20 53.10
C ALA A 2 24.68 27.42 51.83
N LEU A 3 24.31 26.14 51.81
CA LEU A 3 24.46 25.26 50.66
C LEU A 3 23.51 25.76 49.57
N ASP A 4 24.07 26.21 48.47
CA ASP A 4 23.35 26.54 47.24
C ASP A 4 22.66 25.26 46.75
N GLY A 5 21.34 25.21 46.98
CA GLY A 5 20.49 24.14 46.48
C GLY A 5 20.43 24.28 44.97
N GLY A 6 21.27 23.50 44.27
CA GLY A 6 21.21 23.38 42.82
C GLY A 6 19.80 23.05 42.40
N GLY A 7 19.06 24.06 41.94
CA GLY A 7 17.72 23.89 41.41
C GLY A 7 17.83 22.99 40.19
N ASP A 8 17.20 21.83 40.26
CA ASP A 8 16.94 21.02 39.07
C ASP A 8 16.28 21.94 38.05
N ALA A 9 16.99 22.26 36.97
CA ALA A 9 16.49 23.11 35.91
C ALA A 9 15.38 22.35 35.19
N GLU A 10 14.13 22.62 35.59
CA GLU A 10 12.95 22.03 34.97
C GLU A 10 12.89 22.49 33.51
N ILE A 11 12.96 21.54 32.58
CA ILE A 11 12.88 21.85 31.16
C ILE A 11 11.45 22.32 30.86
N HIS A 12 11.30 23.59 30.49
CA HIS A 12 10.02 24.17 30.13
C HIS A 12 9.43 23.54 28.84
N GLY A 13 8.10 23.51 28.75
CA GLY A 13 7.37 22.80 27.70
C GLY A 13 7.58 23.34 26.29
N ASP A 14 7.88 24.64 26.15
CA ASP A 14 8.24 25.29 24.88
C ASP A 14 9.59 24.80 24.35
N VAL A 15 10.57 24.61 25.24
CA VAL A 15 11.87 24.02 24.90
C VAL A 15 11.70 22.57 24.46
N LEU A 16 10.89 21.78 25.19
CA LEU A 16 10.56 20.40 24.80
C LEU A 16 9.89 20.32 23.42
N GLU A 17 8.93 21.21 23.15
CA GLU A 17 8.25 21.30 21.85
C GLU A 17 9.24 21.62 20.72
N ALA A 18 10.14 22.59 20.93
CA ALA A 18 11.16 22.96 19.97
C ALA A 18 12.13 21.79 19.69
N VAL A 19 12.55 21.07 20.74
CA VAL A 19 13.37 19.86 20.60
C VAL A 19 12.63 18.80 19.78
N PHE A 20 11.40 18.44 20.16
CA PHE A 20 10.64 17.40 19.47
C PHE A 20 10.29 17.76 18.02
N SER A 21 10.22 19.05 17.67
CA SER A 21 10.02 19.45 16.27
C SER A 21 11.15 19.00 15.32
N HIS A 22 12.35 18.74 15.86
CA HIS A 22 13.52 18.29 15.11
C HIS A 22 13.84 16.80 15.31
N VAL A 23 13.12 16.11 16.19
CA VAL A 23 13.33 14.68 16.49
C VAL A 23 12.61 13.82 15.44
N PRO A 24 13.21 12.71 14.97
CA PRO A 24 12.56 11.76 14.07
C PRO A 24 11.23 11.24 14.63
N LEU A 25 10.23 11.05 13.76
CA LEU A 25 8.90 10.58 14.17
C LEU A 25 8.93 9.26 14.95
N VAL A 26 9.90 8.39 14.66
CA VAL A 26 10.07 7.09 15.34
C VAL A 26 10.39 7.25 16.83
N ASP A 27 11.18 8.25 17.18
CA ASP A 27 11.63 8.48 18.57
C ASP A 27 10.58 9.24 19.38
N LEU A 28 9.69 9.98 18.71
CA LEU A 28 8.59 10.69 19.35
C LEU A 28 7.59 9.76 20.04
N VAL A 29 7.44 8.52 19.54
CA VAL A 29 6.57 7.51 20.18
C VAL A 29 7.09 7.21 21.59
N SER A 30 8.38 6.90 21.72
CA SER A 30 9.02 6.65 23.01
C SER A 30 8.99 7.90 23.90
N ALA A 31 9.28 9.08 23.35
CA ALA A 31 9.23 10.34 24.09
C ALA A 31 7.82 10.63 24.66
N SER A 32 6.76 10.30 23.92
CA SER A 32 5.38 10.53 24.36
C SER A 32 4.96 9.68 25.58
N GLN A 33 5.68 8.58 25.85
CA GLN A 33 5.38 7.66 26.95
C GLN A 33 6.07 8.04 28.27
N VAL A 34 7.02 8.97 28.25
CA VAL A 34 7.82 9.35 29.44
C VAL A 34 6.97 10.04 30.50
N SER A 35 6.16 11.02 30.11
CA SER A 35 5.29 11.77 31.04
C SER A 35 4.16 12.48 30.31
N LYS A 36 3.16 12.96 31.06
CA LYS A 36 2.07 13.79 30.49
C LYS A 36 2.58 15.08 29.85
N SER A 37 3.60 15.71 30.45
CA SER A 37 4.23 16.93 29.92
C SER A 37 4.90 16.65 28.57
N TRP A 38 5.68 15.57 28.49
CA TRP A 38 6.34 15.14 27.25
C TRP A 38 5.33 14.75 26.17
N CYS A 39 4.29 14.01 26.52
CA CYS A 39 3.19 13.67 25.62
C CYS A 39 2.52 14.95 25.04
N GLY A 40 2.30 15.96 25.89
CA GLY A 40 1.79 17.27 25.49
C GLY A 40 2.72 17.99 24.52
N ALA A 41 4.02 18.06 24.84
CA ALA A 41 5.03 18.70 24.00
C ALA A 41 5.26 17.97 22.67
N VAL A 42 5.22 16.63 22.65
CA VAL A 42 5.23 15.84 21.41
C VAL A 42 4.01 16.22 20.57
N SER A 43 2.81 16.23 21.16
CA SER A 43 1.58 16.57 20.45
C SER A 43 1.57 17.99 19.89
N SER A 44 2.14 18.97 20.59
CA SER A 44 2.26 20.34 20.08
C SER A 44 3.32 20.43 18.99
N SER A 45 4.46 19.75 19.13
CA SER A 45 5.54 19.74 18.14
C SER A 45 5.11 19.20 16.77
N LEU A 46 4.14 18.27 16.74
CA LEU A 46 3.54 17.73 15.52
C LEU A 46 2.81 18.79 14.68
N ARG A 47 2.53 19.99 15.21
CA ARG A 47 1.97 21.11 14.44
C ARG A 47 3.02 21.80 13.58
N HIS A 48 4.28 21.79 14.02
CA HIS A 48 5.43 22.33 13.28
C HIS A 48 6.02 21.33 12.30
N HIS A 49 5.57 20.08 12.38
CA HIS A 49 5.92 19.05 11.42
C HIS A 49 5.33 19.42 10.05
N ASN A 50 6.19 19.75 9.09
CA ASN A 50 5.83 20.02 7.70
C ASN A 50 4.99 18.89 7.10
N LYS A 51 4.30 19.18 5.98
CA LYS A 51 3.46 18.21 5.23
C LYS A 51 4.13 16.83 5.20
N PRO A 52 3.43 15.77 5.63
CA PRO A 52 4.00 14.44 5.67
C PRO A 52 4.49 14.06 4.28
N ARG A 53 5.80 13.83 4.16
CA ARG A 53 6.37 13.21 2.97
C ARG A 53 6.09 11.71 3.09
N PRO A 54 5.62 11.04 2.02
CA PRO A 54 5.33 9.62 2.09
C PRO A 54 6.62 8.85 2.41
N TRP A 55 6.53 7.92 3.35
CA TRP A 55 7.61 6.99 3.63
C TRP A 55 7.76 6.00 2.47
N LEU A 56 9.00 5.66 2.14
CA LEU A 56 9.29 4.58 1.20
C LEU A 56 9.49 3.29 2.01
N ILE A 57 8.66 2.28 1.76
CA ILE A 57 8.77 0.99 2.42
C ILE A 57 9.38 -0.02 1.44
N LEU A 58 10.51 -0.61 1.82
CA LEU A 58 11.21 -1.64 1.09
C LEU A 58 11.01 -2.99 1.77
N HIS A 59 10.40 -3.92 1.05
CA HIS A 59 10.30 -5.32 1.46
C HIS A 59 11.33 -6.15 0.70
N THR A 60 12.16 -6.90 1.42
CA THR A 60 13.06 -7.88 0.82
C THR A 60 12.66 -9.28 1.28
N GLN A 61 12.81 -10.25 0.38
CA GLN A 61 12.57 -11.66 0.66
C GLN A 61 13.76 -12.45 0.14
N GLY A 62 14.41 -13.20 1.03
CA GLY A 62 15.47 -14.12 0.67
C GLY A 62 14.96 -15.19 -0.29
N THR A 63 15.79 -15.62 -1.23
CA THR A 63 15.43 -16.65 -2.23
C THR A 63 15.59 -18.08 -1.73
N ARG A 64 16.15 -18.26 -0.52
CA ARG A 64 16.43 -19.56 0.09
C ARG A 64 15.69 -19.70 1.40
N LEU A 65 15.26 -20.92 1.71
CA LEU A 65 14.67 -21.29 2.99
C LEU A 65 15.57 -20.82 4.15
N PRO A 66 15.02 -20.16 5.19
CA PRO A 66 13.61 -20.04 5.54
C PRO A 66 12.86 -18.85 4.90
N TYR A 67 13.34 -18.30 3.77
CA TYR A 67 12.79 -17.10 3.12
C TYR A 67 12.74 -15.90 4.06
N ALA A 68 13.87 -15.62 4.71
CA ALA A 68 13.99 -14.49 5.63
C ALA A 68 13.55 -13.19 4.94
N THR A 69 12.72 -12.41 5.63
CA THR A 69 12.17 -11.20 5.06
C THR A 69 12.39 -10.02 5.97
N THR A 70 12.95 -8.94 5.41
CA THR A 70 13.15 -7.70 6.16
C THR A 70 12.27 -6.60 5.57
N THR A 71 11.89 -5.65 6.40
CA THR A 71 11.16 -4.45 5.96
C THR A 71 11.85 -3.24 6.52
N HIS A 72 12.17 -2.32 5.62
CA HIS A 72 12.80 -1.06 5.98
C HIS A 72 11.89 0.07 5.51
N ALA A 73 11.68 1.06 6.37
CA ALA A 73 10.99 2.28 6.05
C ALA A 73 12.00 3.42 6.01
N TYR A 74 12.11 4.09 4.87
CA TYR A 74 12.88 5.31 4.75
C TYR A 74 12.01 6.49 5.18
N ASP A 75 12.45 7.18 6.23
CA ASP A 75 11.84 8.43 6.67
C ASP A 75 12.56 9.61 6.00
N PRO A 76 11.94 10.28 5.02
CA PRO A 76 12.55 11.39 4.29
C PRO A 76 12.78 12.64 5.14
N ARG A 77 12.34 12.64 6.41
CA ARG A 77 12.60 13.74 7.35
C ARG A 77 13.91 13.58 8.10
N SER A 78 14.17 12.38 8.59
CA SER A 78 15.40 12.04 9.28
C SER A 78 16.51 11.59 8.33
N ASP A 79 16.18 11.40 7.04
CA ASP A 79 17.09 10.85 6.02
C ASP A 79 17.69 9.50 6.46
N ALA A 80 16.87 8.70 7.13
CA ALA A 80 17.28 7.45 7.75
C ALA A 80 16.39 6.29 7.33
N TRP A 81 16.99 5.10 7.26
CA TRP A 81 16.28 3.84 7.13
C TRP A 81 16.01 3.25 8.50
N ILE A 82 14.76 2.90 8.75
CA ILE A 82 14.28 2.32 10.00
C ILE A 82 13.87 0.88 9.69
N GLU A 83 14.43 -0.09 10.41
CA GLU A 83 13.95 -1.47 10.34
C GLU A 83 12.57 -1.56 11.02
N VAL A 84 11.58 -2.04 10.28
CA VAL A 84 10.22 -2.25 10.78
C VAL A 84 10.10 -3.71 11.20
N PRO A 85 10.01 -4.00 12.51
CA PRO A 85 9.82 -5.36 12.98
C PRO A 85 8.51 -5.91 12.42
N ARG A 86 8.54 -7.08 11.80
CA ARG A 86 7.33 -7.74 11.32
C ARG A 86 7.03 -8.99 12.16
N PRO A 87 5.75 -9.30 12.36
CA PRO A 87 5.37 -10.61 12.88
C PRO A 87 5.89 -11.70 11.91
N PRO A 88 6.18 -12.92 12.41
CA PRO A 88 6.47 -14.05 11.54
C PRO A 88 5.30 -14.28 10.59
N ILE A 89 5.55 -14.19 9.28
CA ILE A 89 4.56 -14.44 8.23
C ILE A 89 4.89 -15.79 7.60
N GLU A 90 3.88 -16.65 7.44
CA GLU A 90 4.01 -17.89 6.67
C GLU A 90 4.01 -17.53 5.17
N TYR A 91 5.20 -17.43 4.58
CA TYR A 91 5.34 -17.14 3.16
C TYR A 91 4.95 -18.36 2.31
N ILE A 92 3.84 -18.22 1.58
CA ILE A 92 3.33 -19.26 0.67
C ILE A 92 3.86 -19.12 -0.76
N SER A 93 4.38 -17.93 -1.11
CA SER A 93 4.91 -17.59 -2.44
C SER A 93 5.83 -16.37 -2.35
N ALA A 94 6.31 -15.89 -3.50
CA ALA A 94 6.94 -14.59 -3.61
C ALA A 94 5.98 -13.47 -3.14
N LEU A 95 6.49 -12.55 -2.32
CA LEU A 95 5.79 -11.36 -1.86
C LEU A 95 5.73 -10.33 -2.99
N LYS A 96 4.53 -9.86 -3.30
CA LYS A 96 4.27 -8.87 -4.34
C LYS A 96 3.54 -7.66 -3.76
N SER A 97 3.74 -6.52 -4.40
CA SER A 97 3.04 -5.28 -4.08
C SER A 97 2.18 -4.83 -5.26
N SER A 98 1.08 -4.16 -4.93
CA SER A 98 0.25 -3.44 -5.89
C SER A 98 0.33 -1.93 -5.57
N HIS A 99 -0.68 -1.18 -5.97
CA HIS A 99 -0.84 0.22 -5.62
C HIS A 99 -0.98 0.41 -4.09
N SER A 100 -0.38 1.51 -3.60
CA SER A 100 -0.43 1.93 -2.21
C SER A 100 0.21 0.93 -1.23
N SER A 101 -0.48 0.60 -0.14
CA SER A 101 0.00 -0.30 0.93
C SER A 101 -0.40 -1.75 0.70
N PHE A 102 -0.89 -2.11 -0.49
CA PHE A 102 -1.43 -3.44 -0.74
C PHE A 102 -0.30 -4.43 -1.06
N LEU A 103 -0.08 -5.39 -0.17
CA LEU A 103 0.81 -6.52 -0.38
C LEU A 103 0.03 -7.81 -0.54
N TYR A 104 0.54 -8.72 -1.36
CA TYR A 104 -0.07 -10.02 -1.55
C TYR A 104 0.93 -11.12 -1.89
N MET A 105 0.46 -12.34 -1.69
CA MET A 105 1.09 -13.60 -2.05
C MET A 105 0.02 -14.48 -2.68
N LEU A 106 0.38 -15.18 -3.75
CA LEU A 106 -0.53 -16.02 -4.52
C LEU A 106 0.16 -17.36 -4.81
N SER A 107 -0.45 -18.44 -4.30
CA SER A 107 -0.08 -19.83 -4.61
C SER A 107 -1.32 -20.58 -5.11
N PRO A 108 -1.15 -21.76 -5.75
CA PRO A 108 -2.28 -22.54 -6.25
C PRO A 108 -3.29 -22.96 -5.18
N SER A 109 -2.88 -22.96 -3.91
CA SER A 109 -3.69 -23.40 -2.77
C SER A 109 -4.18 -22.27 -1.89
N ARG A 110 -3.67 -21.04 -2.04
CA ARG A 110 -3.99 -19.94 -1.12
C ARG A 110 -3.70 -18.57 -1.75
N PHE A 111 -4.57 -17.61 -1.45
CA PHE A 111 -4.31 -16.20 -1.67
C PHE A 111 -4.18 -15.48 -0.32
N SER A 112 -3.09 -14.76 -0.12
CA SER A 112 -2.83 -14.03 1.13
C SER A 112 -2.54 -12.57 0.83
N PHE A 113 -3.15 -11.65 1.56
CA PHE A 113 -2.96 -10.22 1.31
C PHE A 113 -3.07 -9.38 2.57
N SER A 114 -2.45 -8.21 2.52
CA SER A 114 -2.54 -7.17 3.53
C SER A 114 -2.70 -5.82 2.85
N PHE A 115 -3.40 -4.90 3.51
CA PHE A 115 -3.63 -3.55 3.01
C PHE A 115 -3.52 -2.51 4.13
N ASP A 116 -3.19 -2.91 5.35
CA ASP A 116 -2.91 -1.95 6.41
C ASP A 116 -1.57 -1.24 6.14
N PRO A 117 -1.39 0.01 6.60
CA PRO A 117 -0.22 0.81 6.21
C PRO A 117 1.14 0.18 6.49
N LEU A 118 1.23 -0.71 7.50
CA LEU A 118 2.47 -1.36 7.92
C LEU A 118 2.48 -2.87 7.61
N ASN A 119 1.42 -3.38 7.00
CA ASN A 119 1.22 -4.78 6.64
C ASN A 119 1.36 -5.76 7.81
N PHE A 120 0.80 -5.41 8.98
CA PHE A 120 0.78 -6.27 10.16
C PHE A 120 -0.37 -7.28 10.16
N ASN A 121 -1.48 -6.96 9.49
CA ASN A 121 -2.66 -7.80 9.46
C ASN A 121 -2.76 -8.49 8.10
N TRP A 122 -2.60 -9.82 8.10
CA TRP A 122 -2.68 -10.65 6.91
C TRP A 122 -4.00 -11.41 6.86
N HIS A 123 -4.65 -11.35 5.70
CA HIS A 123 -5.83 -12.12 5.37
C HIS A 123 -5.42 -13.33 4.54
N HIS A 124 -5.83 -14.52 4.96
CA HIS A 124 -5.59 -15.78 4.25
C HIS A 124 -6.91 -16.35 3.76
N VAL A 125 -7.04 -16.51 2.45
CA VAL A 125 -8.29 -16.92 1.80
C VAL A 125 -8.02 -18.00 0.76
N ASN A 126 -9.08 -18.67 0.33
CA ASN A 126 -9.01 -19.60 -0.79
C ASN A 126 -8.46 -18.89 -2.04
N PRO A 127 -7.70 -19.60 -2.89
CA PRO A 127 -7.19 -19.02 -4.12
C PRO A 127 -8.36 -18.60 -5.04
N PRO A 128 -8.09 -17.74 -6.02
CA PRO A 128 -9.07 -17.44 -7.06
C PRO A 128 -9.49 -18.71 -7.81
N LEU A 129 -10.66 -18.68 -8.45
CA LEU A 129 -11.21 -19.81 -9.20
C LEU A 129 -10.35 -20.14 -10.42
N VAL A 130 -9.71 -19.13 -11.02
CA VAL A 130 -8.81 -19.30 -12.15
C VAL A 130 -7.37 -19.15 -11.68
N TRP A 131 -6.56 -20.20 -11.94
CA TRP A 131 -5.12 -20.14 -11.68
C TRP A 131 -4.40 -19.30 -12.73
N ARG A 132 -3.41 -18.52 -12.28
CA ARG A 132 -2.70 -17.53 -13.09
C ARG A 132 -1.33 -17.23 -12.51
N SER A 133 -0.31 -17.16 -13.35
CA SER A 133 0.99 -16.60 -13.01
C SER A 133 0.97 -15.08 -13.22
N ASP A 134 1.64 -14.35 -12.33
CA ASP A 134 1.84 -12.89 -12.43
C ASP A 134 0.59 -12.05 -12.75
N PRO A 135 -0.51 -12.21 -12.00
CA PRO A 135 -1.69 -11.42 -12.28
C PRO A 135 -1.60 -10.01 -11.74
N ILE A 136 -2.42 -9.14 -12.31
CA ILE A 136 -2.67 -7.82 -11.76
C ILE A 136 -3.62 -8.00 -10.58
N VAL A 137 -3.24 -7.46 -9.42
CA VAL A 137 -4.07 -7.46 -8.22
C VAL A 137 -4.25 -6.03 -7.77
N ALA A 138 -5.46 -5.63 -7.39
CA ALA A 138 -5.73 -4.32 -6.79
C ALA A 138 -6.90 -4.38 -5.80
N ARG A 139 -6.78 -3.68 -4.69
CA ARG A 139 -7.93 -3.37 -3.84
C ARG A 139 -8.74 -2.19 -4.39
N VAL A 140 -10.05 -2.36 -4.52
CA VAL A 140 -11.00 -1.31 -4.91
C VAL A 140 -12.13 -1.28 -3.89
N GLY A 141 -12.13 -0.24 -3.05
CA GLY A 141 -13.09 -0.14 -1.94
C GLY A 141 -13.01 -1.35 -1.01
N ASN A 142 -14.11 -2.12 -0.96
CA ASN A 142 -14.22 -3.33 -0.15
C ASN A 142 -14.03 -4.63 -0.94
N ALA A 143 -13.38 -4.55 -2.09
CA ALA A 143 -13.12 -5.70 -2.93
C ALA A 143 -11.64 -5.78 -3.32
N VAL A 144 -11.15 -6.99 -3.58
CA VAL A 144 -9.85 -7.24 -4.22
C VAL A 144 -10.13 -7.80 -5.61
N VAL A 145 -9.61 -7.12 -6.62
CA VAL A 145 -9.76 -7.49 -8.02
C VAL A 145 -8.47 -8.13 -8.49
N ILE A 146 -8.59 -9.29 -9.13
CA ILE A 146 -7.49 -10.02 -9.75
C ILE A 146 -7.83 -10.20 -11.22
N ALA A 147 -6.89 -9.86 -12.09
CA ALA A 147 -7.16 -9.83 -13.51
C ALA A 147 -5.93 -10.13 -14.36
N GLY A 148 -6.15 -10.83 -15.48
CA GLY A 148 -5.09 -11.25 -16.39
C GLY A 148 -4.09 -12.21 -15.75
N GLY A 149 -2.85 -12.21 -16.25
CA GLY A 149 -1.81 -13.16 -15.84
C GLY A 149 -1.59 -14.25 -16.90
N GLY A 150 -0.43 -14.88 -16.85
CA GLY A 150 -0.12 -16.02 -17.72
C GLY A 150 -0.87 -17.26 -17.25
N CYS A 151 -1.52 -17.96 -18.16
CA CYS A 151 -1.96 -19.32 -17.92
C CYS A 151 -1.78 -20.14 -19.19
N ASP A 152 -0.98 -21.20 -19.11
CA ASP A 152 -0.73 -22.08 -20.26
C ASP A 152 -1.85 -23.12 -20.45
N PHE A 153 -2.80 -23.23 -19.51
CA PHE A 153 -3.72 -24.37 -19.39
C PHE A 153 -5.22 -24.01 -19.31
N GLU A 154 -5.61 -22.73 -19.39
CA GLU A 154 -7.01 -22.28 -19.25
C GLU A 154 -7.56 -21.59 -20.51
N ASP A 155 -8.88 -21.68 -20.71
CA ASP A 155 -9.58 -21.20 -21.90
C ASP A 155 -9.70 -19.67 -21.98
N ASP A 156 -9.65 -18.95 -20.84
CA ASP A 156 -9.75 -17.48 -20.80
C ASP A 156 -8.56 -16.81 -20.06
N PRO A 157 -7.51 -16.39 -20.78
CA PRO A 157 -6.35 -15.69 -20.20
C PRO A 157 -6.67 -14.26 -19.73
N LEU A 158 -7.90 -13.77 -19.97
CA LEU A 158 -8.35 -12.42 -19.63
C LEU A 158 -9.39 -12.42 -18.51
N ALA A 159 -9.56 -13.55 -17.81
CA ALA A 159 -10.49 -13.67 -16.71
C ALA A 159 -10.25 -12.61 -15.62
N VAL A 160 -11.34 -11.97 -15.20
CA VAL A 160 -11.38 -11.02 -14.08
C VAL A 160 -12.17 -11.64 -12.94
N GLU A 161 -11.56 -11.70 -11.77
CA GLU A 161 -12.19 -12.19 -10.55
C GLU A 161 -12.14 -11.14 -9.44
N ILE A 162 -13.20 -11.12 -8.65
CA ILE A 162 -13.38 -10.17 -7.56
C ILE A 162 -13.62 -10.95 -6.27
N TYR A 163 -12.77 -10.72 -5.28
CA TYR A 163 -12.98 -11.14 -3.90
C TYR A 163 -13.68 -10.03 -3.13
N ASP A 164 -14.88 -10.30 -2.63
CA ASP A 164 -15.62 -9.36 -1.81
C ASP A 164 -15.28 -9.57 -0.32
N LEU A 165 -14.78 -8.52 0.35
CA LEU A 165 -14.34 -8.62 1.75
C LEU A 165 -15.50 -8.78 2.75
N ASN A 166 -16.73 -8.42 2.37
CA ASN A 166 -17.92 -8.59 3.22
C ASN A 166 -18.41 -10.03 3.16
N THR A 167 -18.62 -10.55 1.95
CA THR A 167 -19.16 -11.90 1.74
C THR A 167 -18.09 -12.98 1.86
N ARG A 168 -16.81 -12.59 1.78
CA ARG A 168 -15.63 -13.46 1.82
C ARG A 168 -15.63 -14.53 0.72
N ALA A 169 -16.19 -14.18 -0.44
CA ALA A 169 -16.33 -15.07 -1.59
C ALA A 169 -15.74 -14.45 -2.87
N TRP A 170 -15.30 -15.34 -3.75
CA TRP A 170 -14.90 -15.00 -5.12
C TRP A 170 -16.12 -14.94 -6.03
N ARG A 171 -16.10 -13.99 -6.98
CA ARG A 171 -17.03 -13.94 -8.10
C ARG A 171 -16.29 -13.61 -9.39
N THR A 172 -16.69 -14.27 -10.48
CA THR A 172 -16.21 -13.96 -11.83
C THR A 172 -16.94 -12.73 -12.37
N CYS A 173 -16.26 -11.93 -13.17
CA CYS A 173 -16.81 -10.78 -13.89
C CYS A 173 -16.48 -10.89 -15.38
N ASP A 174 -17.03 -9.96 -16.18
CA ASP A 174 -16.70 -9.84 -17.59
C ASP A 174 -15.18 -9.75 -17.78
N SER A 175 -14.67 -10.57 -18.69
CA SER A 175 -13.24 -10.67 -19.00
C SER A 175 -12.70 -9.36 -19.55
N MET A 176 -11.39 -9.15 -19.40
CA MET A 176 -10.75 -7.98 -19.99
C MET A 176 -10.90 -7.98 -21.52
N PRO A 177 -10.90 -6.79 -22.15
CA PRO A 177 -10.93 -6.66 -23.60
C PRO A 177 -9.83 -7.47 -24.30
N GLY A 178 -10.21 -8.23 -25.34
CA GLY A 178 -9.34 -9.16 -26.08
C GLY A 178 -8.06 -8.54 -26.66
N ASN A 179 -8.08 -7.24 -26.97
CA ASN A 179 -6.93 -6.51 -27.52
C ASN A 179 -5.74 -6.40 -26.55
N LEU A 180 -5.92 -6.76 -25.28
CA LEU A 180 -4.85 -6.79 -24.29
C LEU A 180 -3.94 -8.02 -24.41
N ARG A 181 -4.48 -9.12 -24.97
CA ARG A 181 -3.77 -10.39 -25.14
C ARG A 181 -2.62 -10.27 -26.14
N ASP A 182 -2.81 -9.52 -27.22
CA ASP A 182 -1.87 -9.40 -28.33
C ASP A 182 -0.83 -8.29 -28.14
N SER A 183 -0.89 -7.59 -27.00
CA SER A 183 0.05 -6.53 -26.68
C SER A 183 1.32 -7.11 -26.07
N ALA A 184 2.49 -6.77 -26.61
CA ALA A 184 3.80 -7.12 -26.04
C ALA A 184 4.03 -6.54 -24.61
N ALA A 185 3.11 -5.71 -24.13
CA ALA A 185 3.09 -5.17 -22.76
C ALA A 185 2.18 -5.96 -21.80
N SER A 186 1.59 -7.09 -22.21
CA SER A 186 0.75 -7.94 -21.35
C SER A 186 1.42 -8.44 -20.04
N PRO A 187 2.76 -8.63 -19.94
CA PRO A 187 3.41 -8.92 -18.65
C PRO A 187 3.57 -7.67 -17.76
N TRP A 188 3.40 -6.48 -18.32
CA TRP A 188 3.74 -5.18 -17.71
C TRP A 188 2.50 -4.31 -17.48
N LEU A 189 1.38 -4.96 -17.17
CA LEU A 189 0.14 -4.25 -16.92
C LEU A 189 0.14 -3.67 -15.51
N SER A 190 -0.09 -2.37 -15.43
CA SER A 190 -0.27 -1.66 -14.16
C SER A 190 -1.75 -1.32 -13.96
N VAL A 191 -2.20 -1.37 -12.72
CA VAL A 191 -3.57 -1.01 -12.33
C VAL A 191 -3.57 0.25 -11.51
N THR A 192 -4.44 1.18 -11.88
CA THR A 192 -4.76 2.35 -11.08
C THR A 192 -6.21 2.26 -10.66
N ALA A 193 -6.46 2.03 -9.37
CA ALA A 193 -7.79 2.15 -8.81
C ALA A 193 -8.00 3.59 -8.33
N THR A 194 -8.92 4.31 -8.95
CA THR A 194 -9.35 5.63 -8.47
C THR A 194 -10.74 5.51 -7.85
N ALA A 195 -10.89 5.89 -6.59
CA ALA A 195 -12.21 6.12 -6.01
C ALA A 195 -12.77 7.42 -6.61
N GLU A 196 -13.49 7.33 -7.73
CA GLU A 196 -14.09 8.51 -8.34
C GLU A 196 -15.28 8.98 -7.48
N LYS A 197 -15.14 10.17 -6.86
CA LYS A 197 -16.29 10.97 -6.40
C LYS A 197 -16.94 11.56 -7.65
N THR A 198 -18.05 10.98 -8.07
CA THR A 198 -18.77 11.34 -9.31
C THR A 198 -19.20 12.81 -9.32
N HIS A 199 -18.44 13.67 -10.02
CA HIS A 199 -18.94 14.96 -10.51
C HIS A 199 -19.08 14.84 -12.03
N ARG A 200 -20.32 14.73 -12.51
CA ARG A 200 -20.63 14.72 -13.94
C ARG A 200 -20.28 16.09 -14.54
N HIS A 201 -19.18 16.18 -15.28
CA HIS A 201 -19.07 17.17 -16.36
C HIS A 201 -18.64 16.48 -17.65
N ARG A 202 -19.63 16.33 -18.54
CA ARG A 202 -19.47 15.82 -19.91
C ARG A 202 -18.72 16.87 -20.73
N LYS A 203 -17.46 16.61 -21.10
CA LYS A 203 -16.75 17.41 -22.11
C LYS A 203 -16.42 16.53 -23.32
N ARG A 204 -17.13 16.75 -24.43
CA ARG A 204 -16.71 16.26 -25.76
C ARG A 204 -15.43 17.00 -26.14
N ILE A 205 -14.40 16.29 -26.58
CA ILE A 205 -13.20 16.91 -27.16
C ILE A 205 -12.91 16.23 -28.50
N ARG A 206 -12.84 17.05 -29.56
CA ARG A 206 -12.33 16.68 -30.89
C ARG A 206 -10.79 16.55 -30.83
N PRO A 207 -10.15 15.71 -31.64
CA PRO A 207 -8.70 15.52 -31.56
C PRO A 207 -7.95 16.65 -32.28
N ASP A 208 -7.05 17.32 -31.55
CA ASP A 208 -5.95 18.10 -32.14
C ASP A 208 -4.72 17.18 -32.29
N PRO A 209 -4.05 17.17 -33.45
CA PRO A 209 -2.86 16.36 -33.66
C PRO A 209 -1.63 17.19 -33.29
N LEU A 210 -0.86 16.76 -32.28
CA LEU A 210 0.60 16.95 -32.13
C LEU A 210 1.01 16.67 -30.67
N VAL A 211 1.03 15.40 -30.27
CA VAL A 211 1.89 14.93 -29.17
C VAL A 211 2.43 13.55 -29.57
N ARG A 212 3.76 13.44 -29.62
CA ARG A 212 4.47 12.19 -29.92
C ARG A 212 4.26 11.18 -28.79
N PRO A 213 4.00 9.89 -29.06
CA PRO A 213 3.74 8.91 -28.01
C PRO A 213 5.06 8.41 -27.42
N GLY A 214 5.33 8.76 -26.16
CA GLY A 214 6.20 7.96 -25.31
C GLY A 214 5.41 6.76 -24.80
N ASN A 215 5.93 5.55 -25.00
CA ASN A 215 5.29 4.27 -24.67
C ASN A 215 4.99 4.13 -23.17
N GLN A 216 3.85 4.63 -22.73
CA GLN A 216 3.24 4.30 -21.45
C GLN A 216 1.78 3.94 -21.70
N ASN A 217 1.51 2.64 -21.92
CA ASN A 217 0.14 2.13 -21.96
C ASN A 217 -0.39 2.05 -20.53
N LEU A 218 -0.96 3.16 -20.05
CA LEU A 218 -1.70 3.20 -18.81
C LEU A 218 -3.08 2.56 -19.05
N VAL A 219 -3.27 1.32 -18.58
CA VAL A 219 -4.59 0.67 -18.60
C VAL A 219 -5.39 1.20 -17.41
N ARG A 220 -6.29 2.15 -17.68
CA ARG A 220 -7.36 2.53 -16.74
C ARG A 220 -8.47 1.50 -16.83
N THR A 221 -8.45 0.50 -15.95
CA THR A 221 -9.64 -0.32 -15.72
C THR A 221 -10.61 0.49 -14.87
N ILE A 222 -11.63 1.07 -15.51
CA ILE A 222 -12.78 1.66 -14.81
C ILE A 222 -13.59 0.48 -14.26
N ILE A 223 -13.38 0.16 -12.99
CA ILE A 223 -14.20 -0.85 -12.31
C ILE A 223 -15.51 -0.16 -11.90
N PRO A 224 -16.67 -0.55 -12.46
CA PRO A 224 -17.93 0.07 -12.10
C PRO A 224 -18.24 -0.17 -10.63
N ASP A 225 -18.83 0.84 -9.99
CA ASP A 225 -19.32 0.79 -8.62
C ASP A 225 -20.30 -0.39 -8.46
N PRO A 226 -20.09 -1.33 -7.51
CA PRO A 226 -21.03 -2.42 -7.25
C PRO A 226 -22.39 -1.96 -6.70
N GLY A 227 -22.60 -0.65 -6.48
CA GLY A 227 -23.78 -0.09 -5.84
C GLY A 227 -24.89 0.50 -6.73
N SER A 228 -25.03 0.13 -8.01
CA SER A 228 -26.18 0.57 -8.82
C SER A 228 -27.21 -0.54 -9.02
N THR A 229 -27.91 -0.94 -7.95
CA THR A 229 -29.24 -1.54 -8.10
C THR A 229 -30.21 -0.45 -8.60
N ARG A 230 -30.75 -0.69 -9.81
CA ARG A 230 -32.05 -0.14 -10.21
C ARG A 230 -33.12 -1.16 -9.89
#